data_AF-A0A0D6QD33-F1
#
_entry.id   AF-A0A0D6QD33-F1
#
_cell.length_a   1.000
_cell.length_b   1.000
_cell.length_c   1.000
_cell.angle_alpha   90.00
_cell.angle_beta   90.00
_cell.angle_gamma   90.00
#
_symmetry.space_group_name_H-M   'P 1'
#
loop_
_entity.id
_entity.type
_entity.pdbx_description
1 polymer ?
#
loop_
_entity_poly.entity_id
_entity_poly.type
_entity_poly.pdbx_seq_one_letter_code
_entity_poly.pdbx_strand_id
1 'polypeptide(L)'
;MTKRIAIAALAALALAACGGSDSDPPSGPTLDTATAIGTYLDGKRWVMTGNDIPTYPNGYSEDVNYGAATQCYNRVTLSMAASTWTTVSALGTLTGAPNAGDTGDCDRTTVLATLPAFNSNAVLIENVAAGGACFDITVTYTGFAQEGRGKFSADGRTMTLELFFSGQATGHRCANGAVGASSVTLNGAAFTGNAQQVYRLQ
;
A
#
# COMPACT_ATOMS: atom_id res chain seq x y z
N MET A 1 57.60 -67.18 8.99
CA MET A 1 58.71 -66.33 8.52
C MET A 1 58.14 -64.97 8.12
N THR A 2 58.80 -63.91 8.59
CA THR A 2 58.78 -62.53 8.08
C THR A 2 57.60 -61.60 8.41
N LYS A 3 57.88 -60.69 9.37
CA LYS A 3 57.22 -59.41 9.68
C LYS A 3 57.02 -58.51 8.46
N ARG A 4 56.02 -57.62 8.51
CA ARG A 4 56.14 -56.16 8.24
C ARG A 4 54.93 -55.39 8.79
N ILE A 5 55.21 -54.47 9.71
CA ILE A 5 54.35 -53.35 10.13
C ILE A 5 54.63 -52.19 9.16
N ALA A 6 53.60 -51.47 8.72
CA ALA A 6 53.74 -50.07 8.29
C ALA A 6 52.43 -49.30 8.50
N ILE A 7 52.55 -48.25 9.28
CA ILE A 7 51.59 -47.20 9.64
C ILE A 7 51.58 -46.14 8.53
N ALA A 8 50.42 -45.54 8.24
CA ALA A 8 50.16 -44.17 7.69
C ALA A 8 48.93 -44.23 6.75
N ALA A 9 48.00 -43.29 6.68
CA ALA A 9 47.84 -42.00 7.33
C ALA A 9 46.34 -41.69 7.44
N LEU A 10 45.95 -41.05 8.54
CA LEU A 10 44.63 -40.49 8.76
C LEU A 10 44.50 -39.22 7.92
N ALA A 11 43.82 -39.29 6.76
CA ALA A 11 43.45 -38.11 6.00
C ALA A 11 42.11 -37.59 6.53
N ALA A 12 42.16 -36.74 7.55
CA ALA A 12 41.03 -35.90 7.90
C ALA A 12 40.88 -34.82 6.82
N LEU A 13 39.92 -35.02 5.90
CA LEU A 13 39.43 -33.91 5.08
C LEU A 13 38.68 -32.95 5.99
N ALA A 14 39.36 -31.90 6.42
CA ALA A 14 38.71 -30.68 6.85
C ALA A 14 37.97 -30.08 5.65
N LEU A 15 36.67 -30.34 5.54
CA LEU A 15 35.82 -29.48 4.73
C LEU A 15 35.78 -28.12 5.43
N ALA A 16 36.50 -27.16 4.87
CA ALA A 16 36.28 -25.75 5.12
C ALA A 16 34.82 -25.45 4.76
N ALA A 17 33.97 -25.32 5.78
CA ALA A 17 32.67 -24.69 5.63
C ALA A 17 32.94 -23.24 5.23
N CYS A 18 32.81 -22.96 3.93
CA CYS A 18 32.71 -21.61 3.42
C CYS A 18 31.47 -21.01 4.09
N GLY A 19 31.68 -20.02 4.95
CA GLY A 19 30.62 -19.20 5.52
C GLY A 19 29.93 -18.44 4.39
N GLY A 20 28.95 -19.08 3.77
CA GLY A 20 27.87 -18.38 3.11
C GLY A 20 26.98 -17.83 4.23
N SER A 21 26.87 -16.51 4.31
CA SER A 21 25.77 -15.92 5.04
C SER A 21 24.48 -16.36 4.34
N ASP A 22 23.90 -17.46 4.81
CA ASP A 22 22.56 -17.90 4.47
C ASP A 22 21.60 -16.82 5.01
N SER A 23 21.44 -15.74 4.24
CA SER A 23 20.24 -14.93 4.37
C SER A 23 19.11 -15.79 3.85
N ASP A 24 18.32 -16.35 4.78
CA ASP A 24 17.07 -17.02 4.47
C ASP A 24 16.33 -16.24 3.38
N PRO A 25 15.81 -16.90 2.33
CA PRO A 25 15.02 -16.19 1.33
C PRO A 25 13.87 -15.48 2.06
N PRO A 26 13.55 -14.23 1.67
CA PRO A 26 12.49 -13.48 2.34
C PRO A 26 11.21 -14.32 2.37
N SER A 27 10.67 -14.56 3.57
CA SER A 27 9.52 -15.43 3.80
C SER A 27 8.18 -14.84 3.32
N GLY A 28 8.24 -13.78 2.51
CA GLY A 28 7.10 -13.04 1.98
C GLY A 28 6.80 -13.35 0.52
N PRO A 29 5.69 -12.80 -0.01
CA PRO A 29 5.36 -12.93 -1.43
C PRO A 29 6.41 -12.24 -2.32
N THR A 30 6.71 -12.82 -3.48
CA THR A 30 7.50 -12.17 -4.52
C THR A 30 6.63 -11.15 -5.26
N LEU A 31 6.88 -9.86 -5.05
CA LEU A 31 6.06 -8.75 -5.56
C LEU A 31 6.86 -7.81 -6.48
N ASP A 32 7.75 -8.37 -7.30
CA ASP A 32 8.72 -7.62 -8.11
C ASP A 32 8.16 -7.08 -9.44
N THR A 33 6.90 -7.40 -9.78
CA THR A 33 6.28 -7.01 -11.06
C THR A 33 4.81 -6.64 -10.87
N ALA A 34 4.27 -5.87 -11.84
CA ALA A 34 2.86 -5.52 -11.88
C ALA A 34 1.95 -6.76 -11.90
N THR A 35 2.30 -7.77 -12.71
CA THR A 35 1.58 -9.04 -12.78
C THR A 35 1.61 -9.80 -11.45
N ALA A 36 2.76 -9.82 -10.77
CA ALA A 36 2.88 -10.47 -9.47
C ALA A 36 2.02 -9.78 -8.41
N ILE A 37 2.03 -8.44 -8.37
CA ILE A 37 1.16 -7.67 -7.47
C ILE A 37 -0.32 -7.92 -7.79
N GLY A 38 -0.72 -7.83 -9.06
CA GLY A 38 -2.12 -8.09 -9.46
C GLY A 38 -2.59 -9.50 -9.06
N THR A 39 -1.76 -10.51 -9.32
CA THR A 39 -2.02 -11.90 -8.89
C THR A 39 -2.09 -12.02 -7.36
N TYR A 40 -1.22 -11.30 -6.66
CA TYR A 40 -1.24 -11.29 -5.21
C TYR A 40 -2.47 -10.58 -4.64
N LEU A 41 -3.01 -9.55 -5.30
CA LEU A 41 -4.21 -8.86 -4.81
C LEU A 41 -5.49 -9.65 -5.06
N ASP A 42 -5.54 -10.47 -6.12
CA ASP A 42 -6.72 -11.23 -6.50
C ASP A 42 -7.22 -12.17 -5.38
N GLY A 43 -8.53 -12.15 -5.18
CA GLY A 43 -9.24 -12.88 -4.14
C GLY A 43 -9.02 -12.35 -2.71
N LYS A 44 -8.21 -11.31 -2.51
CA LYS A 44 -7.90 -10.78 -1.16
C LYS A 44 -8.74 -9.57 -0.80
N ARG A 45 -8.91 -9.39 0.51
CA ARG A 45 -9.61 -8.26 1.11
C ARG A 45 -8.66 -7.46 1.99
N TRP A 46 -8.60 -6.16 1.72
CA TRP A 46 -7.69 -5.21 2.35
C TRP A 46 -8.51 -4.13 3.05
N VAL A 47 -8.23 -3.89 4.33
CA VAL A 47 -9.06 -3.02 5.16
C VAL A 47 -8.23 -1.93 5.82
N MET A 48 -8.72 -0.70 5.72
CA MET A 48 -8.20 0.48 6.38
C MET A 48 -9.22 0.97 7.42
N THR A 49 -8.80 1.13 8.68
CA THR A 49 -9.65 1.59 9.82
C THR A 49 -8.82 2.30 10.88
N GLY A 50 -9.44 3.17 11.69
CA GLY A 50 -8.76 3.80 12.83
C GLY A 50 -7.54 4.62 12.39
N ASN A 51 -6.38 4.38 13.01
CA ASN A 51 -5.13 5.10 12.69
C ASN A 51 -4.51 4.73 11.34
N ASP A 52 -4.99 3.66 10.70
CA ASP A 52 -4.56 3.29 9.36
C ASP A 52 -5.19 4.22 8.29
N ILE A 53 -6.26 4.96 8.65
CA ILE A 53 -6.83 6.05 7.83
C ILE A 53 -5.99 7.32 8.06
N PRO A 54 -5.50 7.98 7.01
CA PRO A 54 -4.70 9.20 7.16
C PRO A 54 -5.58 10.45 7.29
N THR A 55 -5.02 11.55 7.78
CA THR A 55 -5.74 12.83 7.97
C THR A 55 -6.05 13.56 6.67
N TYR A 56 -5.35 13.23 5.58
CA TYR A 56 -5.62 13.76 4.24
C TYR A 56 -5.78 12.63 3.22
N PRO A 57 -6.84 11.80 3.30
CA PRO A 57 -7.09 10.77 2.31
C PRO A 57 -7.19 11.42 0.92
N ASN A 58 -6.51 10.85 -0.05
CA ASN A 58 -6.50 11.36 -1.43
C ASN A 58 -6.01 12.82 -1.57
N GLY A 59 -5.28 13.33 -0.56
CA GLY A 59 -4.78 14.71 -0.50
C GLY A 59 -5.74 15.74 0.08
N TYR A 60 -6.96 15.35 0.46
CA TYR A 60 -7.98 16.25 0.98
C TYR A 60 -8.19 16.03 2.47
N SER A 61 -8.31 17.11 3.24
CA SER A 61 -8.52 17.03 4.69
C SER A 61 -9.79 16.24 5.01
N GLU A 62 -9.69 15.26 5.90
CA GLU A 62 -10.86 14.51 6.36
C GLU A 62 -11.88 15.37 7.12
N ASP A 63 -11.42 16.51 7.64
CA ASP A 63 -12.19 17.45 8.47
C ASP A 63 -12.98 18.47 7.64
N VAL A 64 -12.87 18.44 6.30
CA VAL A 64 -13.60 19.36 5.43
C VAL A 64 -14.80 18.67 4.79
N ASN A 65 -15.94 19.35 4.82
CA ASN A 65 -17.15 18.88 4.17
C ASN A 65 -17.06 19.12 2.66
N TYR A 66 -16.85 18.06 1.89
CA TYR A 66 -16.88 18.08 0.41
C TYR A 66 -18.21 17.54 -0.15
N GLY A 67 -19.28 17.57 0.65
CA GLY A 67 -20.56 16.97 0.32
C GLY A 67 -20.42 15.45 0.14
N ALA A 68 -20.89 14.95 -1.01
CA ALA A 68 -20.81 13.53 -1.35
C ALA A 68 -19.36 13.01 -1.52
N ALA A 69 -18.38 13.91 -1.64
CA ALA A 69 -16.96 13.57 -1.76
C ALA A 69 -16.19 13.73 -0.43
N THR A 70 -16.87 13.87 0.71
CA THR A 70 -16.21 13.99 2.02
C THR A 70 -15.32 12.78 2.31
N GLN A 71 -14.11 13.03 2.81
CA GLN A 71 -13.08 12.00 3.04
C GLN A 71 -13.03 11.50 4.50
N CYS A 72 -13.98 11.91 5.35
CA CYS A 72 -14.11 11.42 6.72
C CYS A 72 -14.52 9.93 6.72
N TYR A 73 -13.54 9.03 6.69
CA TYR A 73 -13.76 7.59 6.65
C TYR A 73 -13.77 6.98 8.06
N ASN A 74 -14.71 6.07 8.30
CA ASN A 74 -14.66 5.11 9.42
C ASN A 74 -13.89 3.85 9.01
N ARG A 75 -14.17 3.35 7.80
CA ARG A 75 -13.61 2.12 7.24
C ARG A 75 -13.58 2.21 5.72
N VAL A 76 -12.49 1.76 5.11
CA VAL A 76 -12.43 1.49 3.67
C VAL A 76 -12.02 0.04 3.46
N THR A 77 -12.73 -0.65 2.58
CA THR A 77 -12.41 -2.02 2.16
C THR A 77 -12.10 -2.00 0.68
N LEU A 78 -10.95 -2.58 0.32
CA LEU A 78 -10.57 -2.86 -1.05
C LEU A 78 -10.62 -4.37 -1.26
N SER A 79 -11.20 -4.81 -2.35
CA SER A 79 -11.14 -6.19 -2.80
C SER A 79 -10.83 -6.24 -4.28
N MET A 80 -9.99 -7.19 -4.68
CA MET A 80 -9.77 -7.49 -6.09
C MET A 80 -10.32 -8.87 -6.39
N ALA A 81 -11.20 -8.97 -7.37
CA ALA A 81 -11.71 -10.25 -7.85
C ALA A 81 -11.94 -10.17 -9.36
N ALA A 82 -11.43 -11.15 -10.10
CA ALA A 82 -11.59 -11.21 -11.56
C ALA A 82 -11.19 -9.90 -12.26
N SER A 83 -10.04 -9.35 -11.86
CA SER A 83 -9.49 -8.07 -12.35
C SER A 83 -10.35 -6.82 -12.06
N THR A 84 -11.40 -6.95 -11.24
CA THR A 84 -12.19 -5.82 -10.76
C THR A 84 -11.67 -5.38 -9.40
N TRP A 85 -11.29 -4.11 -9.30
CA TRP A 85 -10.98 -3.44 -8.04
C TRP A 85 -12.25 -2.80 -7.48
N THR A 86 -12.70 -3.29 -6.33
CA THR A 86 -13.90 -2.82 -5.65
C THR A 86 -13.51 -2.09 -4.37
N THR A 87 -13.93 -0.84 -4.25
CA THR A 87 -13.75 0.00 -3.07
C THR A 87 -15.10 0.23 -2.40
N VAL A 88 -15.19 -0.10 -1.12
CA VAL A 88 -16.36 0.16 -0.28
C VAL A 88 -15.94 1.04 0.89
N SER A 89 -16.59 2.19 1.04
CA SER A 89 -16.27 3.16 2.08
C SER A 89 -17.45 3.37 3.02
N ALA A 90 -17.22 3.15 4.31
CA ALA A 90 -18.08 3.63 5.37
C ALA A 90 -17.58 5.00 5.84
N LEU A 91 -18.45 6.01 5.78
CA LEU A 91 -18.16 7.35 6.25
C LEU A 91 -18.34 7.43 7.77
N GLY A 92 -17.41 8.15 8.40
CA GLY A 92 -17.57 8.65 9.75
C GLY A 92 -18.57 9.82 9.81
N THR A 93 -18.79 10.35 11.00
CA THR A 93 -19.60 11.56 11.20
C THR A 93 -18.69 12.78 11.18
N LEU A 94 -18.94 13.73 10.28
CA LEU A 94 -18.26 15.02 10.30
C LEU A 94 -19.06 16.02 11.14
N THR A 95 -18.52 16.38 12.30
CA THR A 95 -19.19 17.28 13.25
C THR A 95 -18.75 18.73 13.03
N GLY A 96 -19.61 19.71 13.30
CA GLY A 96 -19.24 21.13 13.20
C GLY A 96 -19.14 21.71 11.77
N ALA A 97 -19.37 20.90 10.73
CA ALA A 97 -19.29 21.33 9.33
C ALA A 97 -20.60 21.09 8.54
N PRO A 98 -21.67 21.87 8.80
CA PRO A 98 -22.99 21.61 8.22
C PRO A 98 -23.09 21.85 6.71
N ASN A 99 -22.25 22.71 6.13
CA ASN A 99 -22.28 23.07 4.72
C ASN A 99 -21.00 22.66 3.99
N ALA A 100 -21.09 22.53 2.66
CA ALA A 100 -19.92 22.28 1.82
C ALA A 100 -18.89 23.41 1.97
N GLY A 101 -17.63 23.03 2.18
CA GLY A 101 -16.52 23.94 2.45
C GLY A 101 -16.29 24.23 3.93
N ASP A 102 -17.24 23.90 4.82
CA ASP A 102 -17.03 24.05 6.26
C ASP A 102 -15.95 23.07 6.74
N THR A 103 -15.17 23.50 7.73
CA THR A 103 -14.19 22.67 8.44
C THR A 103 -14.76 22.30 9.80
N GLY A 104 -14.66 21.04 10.15
CA GLY A 104 -15.18 20.47 11.39
C GLY A 104 -14.22 19.45 11.98
N ASP A 105 -14.75 18.48 12.70
CA ASP A 105 -13.98 17.37 13.28
C ASP A 105 -14.56 16.04 12.80
N CYS A 106 -13.73 15.22 12.15
CA CYS A 106 -14.09 13.89 11.70
C CYS A 106 -14.13 12.88 12.87
N ASP A 107 -15.34 12.45 13.26
CA ASP A 107 -15.54 11.32 14.15
C ASP A 107 -15.54 10.00 13.35
N ARG A 108 -14.40 9.32 13.38
CA ARG A 108 -14.23 8.01 12.77
C ARG A 108 -14.85 6.87 13.57
N THR A 109 -15.40 7.09 14.75
CA THR A 109 -15.96 6.01 15.61
C THR A 109 -17.44 5.76 15.35
N THR A 110 -18.15 6.78 14.88
CA THR A 110 -19.57 6.70 14.54
C THR A 110 -19.75 6.59 13.02
N VAL A 111 -20.40 5.53 12.55
CA VAL A 111 -20.70 5.38 11.11
C VAL A 111 -21.92 6.24 10.75
N LEU A 112 -21.76 7.16 9.81
CA LEU A 112 -22.85 7.96 9.26
C LEU A 112 -23.60 7.20 8.15
N ALA A 113 -22.84 6.66 7.18
CA ALA A 113 -23.38 5.96 6.03
C ALA A 113 -22.33 5.03 5.41
N THR A 114 -22.78 4.03 4.65
CA THR A 114 -21.91 3.28 3.74
C THR A 114 -22.21 3.70 2.31
N LEU A 115 -21.18 4.12 1.58
CA LEU A 115 -21.31 4.52 0.19
C LEU A 115 -21.52 3.29 -0.71
N PRO A 116 -22.22 3.44 -1.85
CA PRO A 116 -22.23 2.42 -2.89
C PRO A 116 -20.80 2.04 -3.29
N ALA A 117 -20.60 0.77 -3.64
CA ALA A 117 -19.29 0.30 -4.06
C ALA A 117 -18.82 1.01 -5.34
N PHE A 118 -17.57 1.44 -5.36
CA PHE A 118 -16.90 1.96 -6.55
C PHE A 118 -16.09 0.83 -7.18
N ASN A 119 -16.38 0.52 -8.44
CA ASN A 119 -15.67 -0.53 -9.18
C ASN A 119 -14.78 0.08 -10.25
N SER A 120 -13.59 -0.48 -10.42
CA SER A 120 -12.68 -0.18 -11.50
C SER A 120 -12.17 -1.47 -12.14
N ASN A 121 -12.23 -1.54 -13.47
CA ASN A 121 -11.55 -2.55 -14.28
C ASN A 121 -10.27 -1.98 -14.91
N ALA A 122 -9.89 -0.76 -14.53
CA ALA A 122 -8.79 0.00 -15.10
C ALA A 122 -7.83 0.36 -13.96
N VAL A 123 -7.12 -0.68 -13.48
CA VAL A 123 -6.02 -0.56 -12.52
C VAL A 123 -4.71 -0.76 -13.27
N LEU A 124 -3.86 0.25 -13.25
CA LEU A 124 -2.53 0.24 -13.83
C LEU A 124 -1.50 0.24 -12.70
N ILE A 125 -0.62 -0.76 -12.68
CA ILE A 125 0.52 -0.88 -11.75
C ILE A 125 1.80 -0.91 -12.57
N GLU A 126 2.76 -0.06 -12.23
CA GLU A 126 3.97 0.17 -13.02
C GLU A 126 5.17 0.44 -12.11
N ASN A 127 6.38 0.49 -12.70
CA ASN A 127 7.62 0.88 -12.02
C ASN A 127 7.86 0.18 -10.67
N VAL A 128 7.60 -1.13 -10.65
CA VAL A 128 7.66 -1.94 -9.44
C VAL A 128 9.11 -2.16 -9.01
N ALA A 129 9.43 -1.71 -7.80
CA ALA A 129 10.70 -1.99 -7.13
C ALA A 129 10.65 -3.37 -6.46
N ALA A 130 11.82 -3.94 -6.20
CA ALA A 130 11.97 -5.26 -5.59
C ALA A 130 11.14 -5.40 -4.30
N GLY A 131 10.52 -6.57 -4.11
CA GLY A 131 9.65 -6.92 -3.00
C GLY A 131 8.36 -6.09 -2.91
N GLY A 132 7.99 -5.34 -3.95
CA GLY A 132 6.90 -4.37 -3.86
C GLY A 132 7.23 -3.21 -2.91
N ALA A 133 8.52 -2.89 -2.71
CA ALA A 133 8.97 -1.82 -1.83
C ALA A 133 8.49 -0.42 -2.29
N CYS A 134 8.21 -0.29 -3.59
CA CYS A 134 7.47 0.81 -4.18
C CYS A 134 6.86 0.34 -5.51
N PHE A 135 5.67 0.82 -5.87
CA PHE A 135 5.10 0.70 -7.21
C PHE A 135 4.23 1.91 -7.52
N ASP A 136 4.20 2.33 -8.78
CA ASP A 136 3.23 3.34 -9.23
C ASP A 136 1.88 2.69 -9.44
N ILE A 137 0.80 3.39 -9.07
CA ILE A 137 -0.56 2.90 -9.23
C ILE A 137 -1.47 4.01 -9.76
N THR A 138 -2.36 3.64 -10.67
CA THR A 138 -3.48 4.47 -11.14
C THR A 138 -4.74 3.62 -11.16
N VAL A 139 -5.81 4.10 -10.52
CA VAL A 139 -7.13 3.44 -10.46
C VAL A 139 -8.17 4.38 -11.06
N THR A 140 -8.80 3.96 -12.15
CA THR A 140 -9.77 4.78 -12.87
C THR A 140 -11.19 4.27 -12.62
N TYR A 141 -12.03 5.09 -11.99
CA TYR A 141 -13.44 4.82 -11.75
C TYR A 141 -14.32 5.58 -12.75
N THR A 142 -15.62 5.31 -12.76
CA THR A 142 -16.57 6.15 -13.50
C THR A 142 -16.63 7.54 -12.87
N GLY A 143 -16.15 8.55 -13.58
CA GLY A 143 -16.23 9.97 -13.21
C GLY A 143 -15.00 10.54 -12.48
N PHE A 144 -14.07 9.71 -12.01
CA PHE A 144 -12.82 10.17 -11.39
C PHE A 144 -11.72 9.10 -11.47
N ALA A 145 -10.48 9.53 -11.28
CA ALA A 145 -9.33 8.62 -11.15
C ALA A 145 -8.48 9.02 -9.94
N GLN A 146 -7.79 8.03 -9.38
CA GLN A 146 -6.81 8.21 -8.32
C GLN A 146 -5.46 7.71 -8.81
N GLU A 147 -4.40 8.40 -8.46
CA GLU A 147 -3.05 8.06 -8.86
C GLU A 147 -2.05 8.32 -7.74
N GLY A 148 -0.96 7.57 -7.73
CA GLY A 148 -0.05 7.59 -6.61
C GLY A 148 1.03 6.53 -6.70
N ARG A 149 1.50 6.17 -5.51
CA ARG A 149 2.46 5.09 -5.26
C ARG A 149 2.00 4.21 -4.12
N GLY A 150 2.39 2.95 -4.14
CA GLY A 150 2.11 2.00 -3.09
C GLY A 150 3.35 1.23 -2.67
N LYS A 151 3.26 0.54 -1.52
CA LYS A 151 4.25 -0.42 -1.06
C LYS A 151 3.59 -1.55 -0.28
N PHE A 152 4.24 -2.71 -0.25
CA PHE A 152 3.91 -3.79 0.66
C PHE A 152 4.93 -3.87 1.82
N SER A 153 4.48 -4.32 2.98
CA SER A 153 5.39 -4.82 4.02
C SER A 153 6.07 -6.10 3.56
N ALA A 154 7.23 -6.41 4.15
CA ALA A 154 8.01 -7.61 3.80
C ALA A 154 7.22 -8.93 3.96
N ASP A 155 6.29 -9.00 4.92
CA ASP A 155 5.42 -10.16 5.13
C ASP A 155 4.19 -10.18 4.20
N GLY A 156 4.01 -9.16 3.36
CA GLY A 156 2.88 -9.00 2.47
C GLY A 156 1.55 -8.72 3.17
N ARG A 157 1.50 -8.51 4.49
CA ARG A 157 0.22 -8.35 5.23
C ARG A 157 -0.26 -6.91 5.34
N THR A 158 0.58 -5.95 4.99
CA THR A 158 0.27 -4.53 4.98
C THR A 158 0.54 -3.96 3.60
N MET A 159 -0.45 -3.28 3.04
CA MET A 159 -0.31 -2.49 1.82
C MET A 159 -0.49 -1.02 2.20
N THR A 160 0.47 -0.16 1.90
CA THR A 160 0.30 1.30 2.07
C THR A 160 0.16 1.93 0.69
N LEU A 161 -0.91 2.67 0.46
CA LEU A 161 -1.14 3.45 -0.74
C LEU A 161 -1.10 4.93 -0.40
N GLU A 162 -0.34 5.71 -1.15
CA GLU A 162 -0.38 7.17 -1.10
C GLU A 162 -0.96 7.65 -2.42
N LEU A 163 -2.27 7.86 -2.43
CA LEU A 163 -3.05 8.23 -3.61
C LEU A 163 -3.49 9.69 -3.53
N PHE A 164 -3.70 10.29 -4.68
CA PHE A 164 -4.28 11.61 -4.90
C PHE A 164 -5.28 11.54 -6.05
N PHE A 165 -6.25 12.46 -6.10
CA PHE A 165 -7.11 12.56 -7.28
C PHE A 165 -6.28 12.97 -8.50
N SER A 166 -6.55 12.31 -9.64
CA SER A 166 -5.73 12.48 -10.84
C SER A 166 -5.71 13.92 -11.32
N GLY A 167 -4.50 14.39 -11.70
CA GLY A 167 -4.27 15.75 -12.18
C GLY A 167 -4.20 16.82 -11.09
N GLN A 168 -4.33 16.46 -9.81
CA GLN A 168 -4.22 17.42 -8.69
C GLN A 168 -2.82 17.46 -8.07
N ALA A 169 -2.06 16.37 -8.15
CA ALA A 169 -0.76 16.23 -7.49
C ALA A 169 0.38 15.96 -8.47
N THR A 170 1.60 16.37 -8.12
CA THR A 170 2.83 15.94 -8.79
C THR A 170 3.83 15.42 -7.76
N GLY A 171 4.89 14.73 -8.19
CA GLY A 171 5.90 14.20 -7.27
C GLY A 171 5.42 13.02 -6.41
N HIS A 172 4.27 12.42 -6.74
CA HIS A 172 3.64 11.31 -6.00
C HIS A 172 4.00 9.92 -6.55
N ARG A 173 4.92 9.82 -7.51
CA ARG A 173 5.38 8.55 -8.12
C ARG A 173 6.62 8.03 -7.40
N CYS A 174 6.93 6.75 -7.56
CA CYS A 174 8.11 6.09 -6.97
C CYS A 174 9.42 6.71 -7.44
N ALA A 175 9.47 7.23 -8.68
CA ALA A 175 10.63 7.95 -9.20
C ALA A 175 10.96 9.23 -8.42
N ASN A 176 9.99 9.79 -7.67
CA ASN A 176 10.16 11.01 -6.89
C ASN A 176 10.44 10.75 -5.40
N GLY A 177 10.42 9.48 -4.97
CA GLY A 177 10.67 9.10 -3.60
C GLY A 177 9.81 7.93 -3.14
N ALA A 178 10.16 7.36 -1.99
CA ALA A 178 9.39 6.32 -1.35
C ALA A 178 7.99 6.82 -0.93
N VAL A 179 7.07 5.89 -0.66
CA VAL A 179 5.73 6.19 -0.11
C VAL A 179 5.85 7.06 1.14
N GLY A 180 5.21 8.23 1.15
CA GLY A 180 5.28 9.25 2.21
C GLY A 180 6.44 10.24 2.10
N ALA A 181 7.22 10.24 1.02
CA ALA A 181 8.25 11.26 0.80
C ALA A 181 7.63 12.64 0.59
N SER A 182 8.31 13.69 1.11
CA SER A 182 7.92 15.10 1.00
C SER A 182 8.10 15.70 -0.41
N SER A 183 8.09 14.86 -1.44
CA SER A 183 8.22 15.23 -2.85
C SER A 183 6.91 15.72 -3.46
N VAL A 184 5.78 15.50 -2.77
CA VAL A 184 4.46 15.76 -3.33
C VAL A 184 4.15 17.26 -3.30
N THR A 185 3.70 17.76 -4.44
CA THR A 185 2.96 19.03 -4.50
C THR A 185 1.51 18.74 -4.85
N LEU A 186 0.59 19.44 -4.20
CA LEU A 186 -0.84 19.37 -4.44
C LEU A 186 -1.32 20.76 -4.85
N ASN A 187 -1.96 20.87 -6.01
CA ASN A 187 -2.41 22.15 -6.58
C ASN A 187 -1.31 23.23 -6.64
N GLY A 188 -0.09 22.80 -6.97
CA GLY A 188 1.08 23.68 -7.10
C GLY A 188 1.76 24.08 -5.78
N ALA A 189 1.22 23.68 -4.62
CA ALA A 189 1.82 23.93 -3.32
C ALA A 189 2.45 22.66 -2.73
N ALA A 190 3.47 22.80 -1.88
CA ALA A 190 4.02 21.65 -1.16
C ALA A 190 2.94 21.00 -0.28
N PHE A 191 2.77 19.69 -0.39
CA PHE A 191 1.83 18.94 0.44
C PHE A 191 2.44 18.67 1.82
N THR A 192 1.73 19.06 2.88
CA THR A 192 2.18 18.95 4.27
C THR A 192 1.33 17.99 5.10
N GLY A 193 0.27 17.43 4.51
CA GLY A 193 -0.61 16.47 5.15
C GLY A 193 -0.04 15.04 5.16
N ASN A 194 -0.81 14.12 5.72
CA ASN A 194 -0.57 12.69 5.59
C ASN A 194 -1.59 12.09 4.61
N ALA A 195 -1.14 11.46 3.53
CA ALA A 195 -2.00 10.76 2.57
C ALA A 195 -1.76 9.24 2.54
N GLN A 196 -0.98 8.70 3.49
CA GLN A 196 -0.64 7.28 3.55
C GLN A 196 -1.81 6.45 4.06
N GLN A 197 -2.54 5.84 3.13
CA GLN A 197 -3.64 4.92 3.38
C GLN A 197 -3.08 3.54 3.67
N VAL A 198 -3.20 3.08 4.92
CA VAL A 198 -2.67 1.78 5.33
C VAL A 198 -3.78 0.75 5.29
N TYR A 199 -3.59 -0.32 4.53
CA TYR A 199 -4.53 -1.42 4.44
C TYR A 199 -3.93 -2.69 5.02
N ARG A 200 -4.69 -3.36 5.88
CA ARG A 200 -4.34 -4.65 6.46
C ARG A 200 -5.08 -5.75 5.71
N LEU A 201 -4.35 -6.81 5.37
CA LEU A 201 -4.96 -8.03 4.86
C LEU A 201 -5.93 -8.61 5.91
N GLN A 202 -7.08 -9.11 5.47
CA GLN A 202 -8.11 -9.72 6.33
C GLN A 202 -8.39 -11.17 5.95
#